data_AF-A0A661QFH8-F1
#
_entry.id   AF-A0A661QFH8-F1
#
_cell.length_a   1.000
_cell.length_b   1.000
_cell.length_c   1.000
_cell.angle_alpha   90.00
_cell.angle_beta   90.00
_cell.angle_gamma   90.00
#
_symmetry.space_group_name_H-M   'P 1'
#
loop_
_entity.id
_entity.type
_entity.pdbx_description
1 polymer ?
#
loop_
_entity_poly.entity_id
_entity_poly.type
_entity_poly.pdbx_seq_one_letter_code
_entity_poly.pdbx_strand_id
1 'polypeptide(L)'
;YVYQDPDNRSRGVDNLYLNFMFQHDTLITELKLWTPPMEEKHKSDNPDIMDYYGYSKLKFTYFSGENMFTLMGRGNPTTGKGAIEATYSYPLVNGTYFYAKIFTGYGESLIDYNHNLTKFSMGFSFSR
;
A
#
# COMPACT_ATOMS: atom_id res chain seq x y z
N TYR A 1 -4.54 20.49 24.59
CA TYR A 1 -3.79 19.22 24.69
C TYR A 1 -4.79 18.09 24.65
N VAL A 2 -4.85 17.34 23.56
CA VAL A 2 -5.71 16.14 23.47
C VAL A 2 -4.95 15.02 24.18
N TYR A 3 -5.53 14.51 25.27
CA TYR A 3 -4.98 13.37 26.00
C TYR A 3 -5.17 12.13 25.12
N GLN A 4 -4.09 11.62 24.52
CA GLN A 4 -4.11 10.30 23.87
C GLN A 4 -3.99 9.25 24.97
N ASP A 5 -5.04 8.44 25.11
CA ASP A 5 -5.04 7.27 25.99
C ASP A 5 -3.95 6.27 25.51
N PRO A 6 -2.97 5.91 26.36
CA PRO A 6 -1.90 4.99 25.98
C PRO A 6 -2.39 3.60 25.56
N ASP A 7 -3.62 3.21 25.91
CA ASP A 7 -4.22 1.93 25.52
C ASP A 7 -5.08 1.99 24.23
N ASN A 8 -5.25 3.17 23.62
CA ASN A 8 -6.04 3.30 22.40
C ASN A 8 -5.29 2.81 21.15
N ARG A 9 -5.65 1.59 20.70
CA ARG A 9 -5.16 0.96 19.47
C ARG A 9 -6.05 1.18 18.24
N SER A 10 -7.09 2.04 18.34
CA SER A 10 -7.94 2.40 17.19
C SER A 10 -7.11 3.14 16.14
N ARG A 11 -7.23 2.72 14.88
CA ARG A 11 -6.57 3.35 13.74
C ARG A 11 -7.54 3.35 12.56
N GLY A 12 -7.95 4.55 12.13
CA GLY A 12 -8.80 4.76 10.96
C GLY A 12 -8.25 5.87 10.07
N VAL A 13 -8.53 5.79 8.77
CA VAL A 13 -8.10 6.80 7.78
C VAL A 13 -9.14 6.89 6.67
N ASP A 14 -9.81 8.02 6.60
CA ASP A 14 -10.68 8.35 5.48
C ASP A 14 -9.94 9.22 4.46
N ASN A 15 -10.09 8.88 3.17
CA ASN A 15 -9.41 9.58 2.09
C ASN A 15 -10.33 9.75 0.87
N LEU A 16 -10.32 10.94 0.28
CA LEU A 16 -10.76 11.15 -1.09
C LEU A 16 -9.65 10.72 -2.03
N TYR A 17 -9.98 10.01 -3.11
CA TYR A 17 -8.97 9.51 -4.03
C TYR A 17 -9.39 9.58 -5.51
N LEU A 18 -8.38 9.66 -6.36
CA LEU A 18 -8.46 9.46 -7.80
C LEU A 18 -7.57 8.27 -8.17
N ASN A 19 -8.04 7.44 -9.09
CA ASN A 19 -7.29 6.27 -9.55
C ASN A 19 -7.25 6.25 -11.08
N PHE A 20 -6.05 6.31 -11.64
CA PHE A 20 -5.81 6.23 -13.07
C PHE A 20 -5.14 4.91 -13.39
N MET A 21 -5.69 4.17 -14.35
CA MET A 21 -5.16 2.87 -14.76
C MET A 21 -4.95 2.88 -16.28
N PHE A 22 -3.76 2.48 -16.70
CA PHE A 22 -3.37 2.39 -18.10
C PHE A 22 -2.85 0.98 -18.36
N GLN A 23 -3.28 0.39 -19.46
CA GLN A 23 -2.78 -0.91 -19.90
C GLN A 23 -2.15 -0.76 -21.28
N HIS A 24 -0.94 -1.30 -21.41
CA HIS A 24 -0.25 -1.44 -22.68
C HIS A 24 0.33 -2.85 -22.76
N ASP A 25 -0.18 -3.65 -23.70
CA ASP A 25 0.12 -5.07 -23.86
C ASP A 25 -0.01 -5.82 -22.52
N THR A 26 1.12 -6.32 -22.02
CA THR A 26 1.22 -7.09 -20.77
C THR A 26 1.60 -6.25 -19.56
N LEU A 27 1.70 -4.93 -19.70
CA LEU A 27 2.00 -4.00 -18.60
C LEU A 27 0.74 -3.20 -18.22
N ILE A 28 0.38 -3.22 -16.95
CA ILE A 28 -0.62 -2.35 -16.34
C ILE A 28 0.09 -1.38 -15.41
N THR A 29 -0.18 -0.09 -15.59
CA THR A 29 0.30 0.98 -14.72
C THR A 29 -0.88 1.62 -14.00
N GLU A 30 -0.78 1.76 -12.68
CA GLU A 30 -1.79 2.39 -11.84
C GLU A 30 -1.16 3.55 -11.07
N LEU A 31 -1.73 4.74 -11.22
CA LEU A 31 -1.45 5.92 -10.40
C LEU A 31 -2.67 6.22 -9.54
N LYS A 32 -2.52 6.06 -8.23
CA LYS A 32 -3.54 6.46 -7.25
C LYS A 32 -3.07 7.70 -6.50
N LEU A 33 -3.92 8.72 -6.45
CA LEU A 33 -3.72 9.95 -5.70
C LEU A 33 -4.79 10.05 -4.62
N TRP A 34 -4.45 10.49 -3.41
CA TRP A 34 -5.43 10.66 -2.34
C TRP A 34 -5.09 11.81 -1.40
N THR A 35 -6.10 12.29 -0.69
CA THR A 35 -5.97 13.26 0.39
C THR A 35 -7.03 13.00 1.45
N PRO A 36 -6.73 13.23 2.74
CA PRO A 36 -7.76 13.26 3.78
C PRO A 36 -8.77 14.39 3.51
N PRO A 37 -10.07 14.20 3.82
CA PRO A 37 -11.05 15.28 3.83
C PRO A 37 -10.63 16.42 4.75
N MET A 38 -11.03 17.66 4.43
CA MET A 38 -10.64 18.84 5.22
C MET A 38 -11.16 18.79 6.67
N GLU A 39 -12.33 18.20 6.92
CA GLU A 39 -12.94 18.10 8.25
C GLU A 39 -12.26 17.05 9.15
N GLU A 40 -11.65 16.02 8.55
CA GLU A 40 -11.03 14.86 9.23
C GLU A 40 -9.62 15.17 9.75
N LYS A 41 -8.94 16.17 9.16
CA LYS A 41 -7.50 16.42 9.38
C LYS A 41 -7.12 16.70 10.84
N HIS A 42 -8.07 17.18 11.65
CA HIS A 42 -7.88 17.51 13.07
C HIS A 42 -8.56 16.55 14.05
N LYS A 43 -9.37 15.61 13.54
CA LYS A 43 -10.12 14.62 14.35
C LYS A 43 -9.62 13.18 14.17
N SER A 44 -8.71 12.96 13.23
CA SER A 44 -8.15 11.63 12.94
C SER A 44 -7.34 11.08 14.12
N ASP A 45 -7.50 9.78 14.39
CA ASP A 45 -6.68 9.03 15.36
C ASP A 45 -5.18 9.05 14.99
N ASN A 46 -4.83 9.31 13.73
CA ASN A 46 -3.46 9.29 13.19
C ASN A 46 -3.16 10.56 12.36
N PRO A 47 -3.02 11.72 12.99
CA PRO A 47 -2.92 13.00 12.27
C PRO A 47 -1.66 13.12 11.40
N ASP A 48 -0.58 12.38 11.73
CA ASP A 48 0.70 12.35 11.03
C ASP A 48 0.83 11.19 10.03
N ILE A 49 -0.21 10.39 9.78
CA ILE A 49 -0.10 9.22 8.89
C ILE A 49 0.37 9.59 7.47
N MET A 50 0.01 10.77 6.98
CA MET A 50 0.42 11.25 5.65
C MET A 50 1.93 11.53 5.58
N ASP A 51 2.63 11.71 6.70
CA ASP A 51 4.08 11.81 6.73
C ASP A 51 4.75 10.50 6.34
N TYR A 52 4.05 9.37 6.45
CA TYR A 52 4.57 8.02 6.18
C TYR A 52 3.94 7.39 4.94
N TYR A 53 2.61 7.45 4.82
CA TYR A 53 1.87 6.90 3.68
C TYR A 53 1.98 7.76 2.43
N GLY A 54 2.14 9.08 2.62
CA GLY A 54 2.09 10.07 1.55
C GLY A 54 0.72 10.20 0.91
N TYR A 55 0.73 10.78 -0.29
CA TYR A 55 -0.47 11.21 -1.01
C TYR A 55 -0.65 10.49 -2.36
N SER A 56 0.31 9.64 -2.72
CA SER A 56 0.33 8.96 -4.01
C SER A 56 0.93 7.57 -3.92
N LYS A 57 0.45 6.70 -4.81
CA LYS A 57 0.93 5.34 -5.03
C LYS A 57 1.05 5.13 -6.53
N LEU A 58 2.19 4.60 -6.94
CA LEU A 58 2.43 4.13 -8.29
C LEU A 58 2.60 2.61 -8.24
N LYS A 59 1.92 1.89 -9.13
CA LYS A 59 1.99 0.43 -9.22
C LYS A 59 2.15 0.01 -10.67
N PHE A 60 3.09 -0.89 -10.92
CA PHE A 60 3.31 -1.55 -12.20
C PHE A 60 3.02 -3.04 -12.03
N THR A 61 2.18 -3.59 -12.89
CA THR A 61 1.90 -5.02 -12.96
C THR A 61 2.26 -5.52 -14.35
N TYR A 62 3.23 -6.43 -14.43
CA TYR A 62 3.72 -7.01 -15.67
C TYR A 62 3.35 -8.50 -15.75
N PHE A 63 2.85 -8.91 -16.90
CA PHE A 63 2.48 -10.30 -17.20
C PHE A 63 3.50 -10.92 -18.16
N SER A 64 4.12 -12.02 -17.74
CA SER A 64 5.06 -12.79 -18.57
C SER A 64 4.55 -14.21 -18.75
N GLY A 65 3.76 -14.40 -19.81
CA GLY A 65 2.94 -15.60 -19.98
C GLY A 65 1.97 -15.73 -18.81
N GLU A 66 2.09 -16.81 -18.06
CA GLU A 66 1.27 -17.08 -16.89
C GLU A 66 1.72 -16.33 -15.62
N ASN A 67 2.97 -15.87 -15.58
CA ASN A 67 3.55 -15.21 -14.41
C ASN A 67 3.05 -13.77 -14.24
N MET A 68 2.91 -13.33 -12.99
CA MET A 68 2.66 -11.93 -12.64
C MET A 68 3.81 -11.37 -11.81
N PHE A 69 4.24 -10.16 -12.15
CA PHE A 69 5.15 -9.37 -11.35
C PHE A 69 4.49 -8.03 -11.04
N THR A 70 4.45 -7.64 -9.78
CA THR A 70 3.94 -6.34 -9.36
C THR A 70 5.01 -5.60 -8.59
N LEU A 71 5.26 -4.34 -8.95
CA LEU A 71 6.05 -3.40 -8.18
C LEU A 71 5.18 -2.21 -7.79
N MET A 72 5.12 -1.91 -6.51
CA MET A 72 4.36 -0.78 -5.97
C MET A 72 5.28 0.10 -5.15
N GLY A 73 5.15 1.41 -5.33
CA GLY A 73 5.79 2.42 -4.48
C GLY A 73 4.76 3.45 -4.04
N ARG A 74 4.88 3.89 -2.79
CA ARG A 74 4.15 5.04 -2.25
C ARG A 74 5.03 5.81 -1.28
N GLY A 75 4.67 7.06 -1.01
CA GLY A 75 5.35 7.82 0.03
C GLY A 75 5.11 9.31 -0.07
N ASN A 76 5.71 10.02 0.88
CA ASN A 76 5.69 11.47 0.98
C ASN A 76 7.08 12.01 0.65
N PRO A 77 7.26 12.62 -0.55
CA PRO A 77 8.56 13.19 -0.95
C PRO A 77 9.07 14.26 0.00
N THR A 78 8.18 14.99 0.67
CA THR A 78 8.53 16.08 1.61
C THR A 78 9.20 15.55 2.87
N THR A 79 8.77 14.40 3.37
CA THR A 79 9.33 13.78 4.59
C THR A 79 10.40 12.72 4.28
N GLY A 80 10.48 12.29 3.01
CA GLY A 80 11.37 11.22 2.56
C GLY A 80 10.94 9.82 3.02
N LYS A 81 9.75 9.67 3.62
CA LYS A 81 9.24 8.38 4.09
C LYS A 81 8.28 7.77 3.07
N GLY A 82 8.23 6.44 3.03
CA GLY A 82 7.38 5.71 2.11
C GLY A 82 7.56 4.20 2.23
N ALA A 83 7.06 3.49 1.22
CA ALA A 83 7.19 2.05 1.13
C ALA A 83 7.29 1.57 -0.31
N ILE A 84 7.94 0.43 -0.48
CA ILE A 84 8.04 -0.32 -1.72
C ILE A 84 7.56 -1.75 -1.45
N GLU A 85 6.80 -2.30 -2.39
CA GLU A 85 6.34 -3.69 -2.36
C GLU A 85 6.60 -4.34 -3.72
N ALA A 86 7.25 -5.50 -3.70
CA ALA A 86 7.41 -6.36 -4.86
C ALA A 86 6.64 -7.65 -4.62
N THR A 87 5.81 -8.05 -5.59
CA THR A 87 5.03 -9.29 -5.54
C THR A 87 5.27 -10.11 -6.80
N TYR A 88 5.47 -11.41 -6.63
CA TYR A 88 5.46 -12.40 -7.69
C TYR A 88 4.26 -13.34 -7.50
N SER A 89 3.60 -13.70 -8.59
CA SER A 89 2.51 -14.68 -8.58
C SER A 89 2.62 -15.64 -9.76
N TYR A 90 2.33 -16.91 -9.48
CA TYR A 90 2.37 -18.01 -10.45
C TYR A 90 1.08 -18.86 -10.33
N PRO A 91 0.37 -19.14 -11.42
CA PRO A 91 -0.79 -20.03 -11.38
C PRO A 91 -0.36 -21.46 -11.05
N LEU A 92 -1.15 -22.08 -10.20
CA LEU A 92 -1.10 -23.51 -9.91
C LEU A 92 -2.28 -24.17 -10.62
N VAL A 93 -2.95 -25.11 -9.95
CA VAL A 93 -4.14 -25.81 -10.45
C VAL A 93 -5.43 -25.16 -9.95
N ASN A 94 -6.53 -25.36 -10.67
CA ASN A 94 -7.89 -25.03 -10.25
C ASN A 94 -8.10 -23.57 -9.81
N GLY A 95 -7.44 -22.60 -10.49
CA GLY A 95 -7.58 -21.18 -10.15
C GLY A 95 -6.89 -20.78 -8.84
N THR A 96 -6.00 -21.61 -8.31
CA THR A 96 -5.13 -21.25 -7.19
C THR A 96 -3.83 -20.65 -7.72
N TYR A 97 -3.28 -19.67 -7.01
CA TYR A 97 -2.04 -19.00 -7.36
C TYR A 97 -1.09 -19.02 -6.17
N PHE A 98 0.17 -19.39 -6.40
CA PHE A 98 1.22 -19.12 -5.43
C PHE A 98 1.59 -17.63 -5.49
N TYR A 99 1.86 -17.02 -4.33
CA TYR A 99 2.43 -15.68 -4.28
C TYR A 99 3.63 -15.61 -3.34
N ALA A 100 4.58 -14.76 -3.70
CA ALA A 100 5.67 -14.31 -2.84
C ALA A 100 5.71 -12.79 -2.86
N LYS A 101 5.94 -12.17 -1.69
CA LYS A 101 5.87 -10.73 -1.50
C LYS A 101 6.99 -10.26 -0.60
N ILE A 102 7.66 -9.19 -1.01
CA ILE A 102 8.61 -8.43 -0.20
C ILE A 102 8.07 -7.03 -0.03
N PHE A 103 7.94 -6.59 1.21
CA PHE A 103 7.60 -5.23 1.58
C PHE A 103 8.76 -4.60 2.33
N THR A 104 9.05 -3.33 2.07
CA THR A 104 9.98 -2.55 2.87
C THR A 104 9.51 -1.10 3.00
N GLY A 105 9.60 -0.53 4.20
CA GLY A 105 9.23 0.84 4.48
C GLY A 105 8.17 0.96 5.58
N TYR A 106 7.41 2.04 5.51
CA TYR A 106 6.42 2.44 6.52
C TYR A 106 4.98 2.09 6.11
N GLY A 107 4.09 1.95 7.09
CA GLY A 107 2.68 1.74 6.79
C GLY A 107 2.31 0.33 6.36
N GLU A 108 3.08 -0.70 6.71
CA GLU A 108 2.69 -2.08 6.36
C GLU A 108 1.31 -2.41 6.93
N SER A 109 1.07 -1.98 8.17
CA SER A 109 -0.21 -2.04 8.86
C SER A 109 -0.61 -0.63 9.34
N LEU A 110 -1.89 -0.43 9.62
CA LEU A 110 -2.37 0.80 10.25
C LEU A 110 -1.95 0.91 11.72
N ILE A 111 -1.68 -0.21 12.39
CA ILE A 111 -1.23 -0.23 13.79
C ILE A 111 0.19 0.32 13.89
N ASP A 112 1.05 -0.12 12.97
CA ASP A 112 2.48 0.18 12.97
C ASP A 112 2.86 1.12 11.83
N TYR A 113 1.99 2.08 11.50
CA TYR A 113 2.17 2.89 10.29
C TYR A 113 3.45 3.74 10.31
N ASN A 114 3.91 4.11 11.51
CA ASN A 114 5.10 4.91 11.75
C ASN A 114 6.38 4.08 11.96
N HIS A 115 6.32 2.76 11.82
CA HIS A 115 7.47 1.87 11.94
C HIS A 115 7.99 1.47 10.56
N ASN A 116 9.32 1.56 10.37
CA ASN A 116 9.99 1.03 9.20
C ASN A 116 10.31 -0.44 9.42
N LEU A 117 9.85 -1.30 8.53
CA LEU A 117 10.14 -2.72 8.58
C LEU A 117 10.41 -3.28 7.18
N THR A 118 11.04 -4.44 7.15
CA THR A 118 11.13 -5.27 5.95
C THR A 118 10.48 -6.61 6.25
N LYS A 119 9.60 -7.06 5.36
CA LYS A 119 8.86 -8.30 5.54
C LYS A 119 8.82 -9.11 4.26
N PHE A 120 9.03 -10.41 4.42
CA PHE A 120 8.82 -11.40 3.38
C PHE A 120 7.58 -12.23 3.72
N SER A 121 6.70 -12.43 2.75
CA SER A 121 5.49 -13.22 2.87
C SER A 121 5.35 -14.17 1.67
N MET A 122 4.82 -15.35 1.90
CA MET A 122 4.47 -16.29 0.83
C MET A 122 3.19 -17.04 1.18
N GLY A 123 2.44 -17.46 0.17
CA GLY A 123 1.20 -18.20 0.38
C GLY A 123 0.47 -18.53 -0.91
N PHE A 124 -0.82 -18.80 -0.76
CA PHE A 124 -1.71 -19.14 -1.87
C PHE A 124 -2.90 -18.17 -1.92
N SER A 125 -3.38 -17.89 -3.13
CA SER A 125 -4.56 -17.08 -3.40
C SER A 125 -5.54 -17.82 -4.30
N PHE A 126 -6.83 -17.59 -4.11
CA PHE A 126 -7.91 -18.13 -4.96
C PHE A 126 -8.42 -17.09 -5.98
N SER A 127 -7.81 -15.93 -6.01
CA SER A 127 -8.07 -14.86 -6.98
C SER A 127 -6.76 -14.19 -7.39
N ARG A 128 -6.79 -13.57 -8.57
CA ARG A 128 -5.66 -12.83 -9.14
C ARG A 128 -6.09 -11.40 -9.44
#